data_AF-A0AAJ1X305-F1
#
_entry.id   AF-A0AAJ1X305-F1
#
_cell.length_a   1.000
_cell.length_b   1.000
_cell.length_c   1.000
_cell.angle_alpha   90.00
_cell.angle_beta   90.00
_cell.angle_gamma   90.00
#
_symmetry.space_group_name_H-M   'P 1'
#
loop_
_entity.id
_entity.type
_entity.pdbx_description
1 polymer ?
#
loop_
_entity_poly.entity_id
_entity_poly.type
_entity_poly.pdbx_seq_one_letter_code
_entity_poly.pdbx_strand_id
1 'polypeptide(L)'
;MTDLFEMLETLRRPRLLIRAARAGAEDYTRTPHLRRLLGTGEPPRTGEALMHLMEMERDIDIIRRAGDPGYSAVRHVDLLIAMMGEAALLRASRSMTPTLC
;
A
#
# COMPACT_ATOMS: atom_id res chain seq x y z
N MET A 1 -17.69 7.74 -3.01
CA MET A 1 -16.54 7.71 -2.08
C MET A 1 -15.64 6.55 -2.48
N THR A 2 -15.04 6.67 -3.66
CA THR A 2 -14.25 5.65 -4.33
C THR A 2 -13.15 6.43 -5.03
N ASP A 3 -11.89 6.13 -4.74
CA ASP A 3 -10.76 6.77 -5.43
C ASP A 3 -9.56 5.82 -5.34
N LEU A 4 -9.25 5.36 -4.12
CA LEU A 4 -8.14 4.44 -3.91
C LEU A 4 -8.43 3.03 -4.44
N PHE A 5 -9.61 2.48 -4.17
CA PHE A 5 -9.96 1.15 -4.65
C PHE A 5 -10.10 1.12 -6.17
N GLU A 6 -10.61 2.20 -6.78
CA GLU A 6 -10.61 2.35 -8.24
C GLU A 6 -9.18 2.44 -8.79
N MET A 7 -8.30 3.25 -8.17
CA MET A 7 -6.87 3.26 -8.53
C MET A 7 -6.22 1.88 -8.39
N LEU A 8 -6.50 1.13 -7.32
CA LEU A 8 -5.99 -0.23 -7.15
C LEU A 8 -6.65 -1.23 -8.11
N GLU A 9 -7.88 -1.00 -8.56
CA GLU A 9 -8.53 -1.80 -9.60
C GLU A 9 -7.96 -1.52 -10.99
N THR A 10 -7.43 -0.32 -11.25
CA THR A 10 -6.60 -0.07 -12.44
C THR A 10 -5.32 -0.90 -12.42
N LEU A 11 -4.81 -1.26 -11.23
CA LEU A 11 -3.82 -2.32 -11.09
C LEU A 11 -4.52 -3.67 -11.30
N ARG A 12 -4.18 -4.36 -12.39
CA ARG A 12 -4.77 -5.68 -12.74
C ARG A 12 -4.24 -6.78 -11.80
N ARG A 13 -4.67 -6.78 -10.55
CA ARG A 13 -4.25 -7.73 -9.51
C ARG A 13 -5.28 -8.86 -9.33
N PRO A 14 -4.84 -10.09 -9.01
CA PRO A 14 -5.75 -11.16 -8.62
C PRO A 14 -6.69 -10.72 -7.50
N ARG A 15 -8.00 -10.92 -7.68
CA ARG A 15 -9.04 -10.47 -6.72
C ARG A 15 -8.80 -10.96 -5.30
N LEU A 16 -8.15 -12.11 -5.13
CA LEU A 16 -7.80 -12.68 -3.83
C LEU A 16 -6.80 -11.79 -3.07
N LEU A 17 -5.76 -11.27 -3.73
CA LEU A 17 -4.76 -10.41 -3.10
C LEU A 17 -5.39 -9.11 -2.59
N ILE A 18 -6.26 -8.50 -3.41
CA ILE A 18 -6.97 -7.28 -3.03
C ILE A 18 -7.91 -7.51 -1.84
N ARG A 19 -8.60 -8.66 -1.80
CA ARG A 19 -9.48 -9.01 -0.67
C ARG A 19 -8.67 -9.22 0.62
N ALA A 20 -7.57 -9.96 0.54
CA ALA A 20 -6.69 -10.19 1.70
C ALA A 20 -6.11 -8.87 2.22
N ALA A 21 -5.63 -8.01 1.30
CA ALA A 21 -5.09 -6.72 1.66
C ALA A 21 -6.14 -5.79 2.27
N ARG A 22 -7.38 -5.80 1.77
CA ARG A 22 -8.47 -5.03 2.36
C ARG A 22 -8.74 -5.43 3.81
N ALA A 23 -8.81 -6.73 4.09
CA ALA A 23 -9.00 -7.21 5.46
C ALA A 23 -7.85 -6.77 6.36
N GLY A 24 -6.61 -6.90 5.90
CA GLY A 24 -5.44 -6.47 6.70
C GLY A 24 -5.28 -4.95 6.83
N ALA A 25 -5.82 -4.16 5.91
CA ALA A 25 -5.76 -2.69 5.97
C ALA A 25 -6.55 -2.11 7.15
N GLU A 26 -7.52 -2.85 7.70
CA GLU A 26 -8.27 -2.46 8.91
C GLU A 26 -7.35 -2.41 10.15
N ASP A 27 -6.33 -3.27 10.18
CA ASP A 27 -5.36 -3.37 11.27
C ASP A 27 -4.03 -2.64 10.96
N TYR A 28 -4.02 -1.80 9.93
CA TYR A 28 -2.80 -1.12 9.50
C TYR A 28 -2.27 -0.17 10.56
N THR A 29 -1.06 -0.45 11.03
CA THR A 29 -0.29 0.41 11.94
C THR A 29 0.97 0.90 11.25
N ARG A 30 1.03 2.21 11.02
CA ARG A 30 2.02 2.86 10.14
C ARG A 30 3.47 2.48 10.43
N THR A 31 3.96 2.78 11.63
CA THR A 31 5.37 2.61 12.00
C THR A 31 5.85 1.16 11.89
N PRO A 32 5.22 0.15 12.52
CA PRO A 32 5.72 -1.22 12.44
C PRO A 32 5.62 -1.81 11.01
N HIS A 33 4.55 -1.51 10.27
CA HIS A 33 4.40 -2.00 8.90
C HIS A 33 5.44 -1.39 7.95
N LEU A 34 5.63 -0.07 7.98
CA LEU A 34 6.64 0.59 7.14
C LEU A 34 8.05 0.16 7.52
N ARG A 35 8.36 -0.02 8.81
CA ARG A 35 9.68 -0.52 9.21
C ARG A 35 9.98 -1.92 8.68
N ARG A 36 8.98 -2.79 8.63
CA ARG A 36 9.13 -4.15 8.07
C ARG A 36 9.35 -4.14 6.56
N LEU A 37 8.78 -3.17 5.83
CA LEU A 37 8.82 -3.11 4.37
C LEU A 37 9.98 -2.26 3.82
N LEU A 38 10.23 -1.10 4.43
CA LEU A 38 11.20 -0.10 3.99
C LEU A 38 12.52 -0.16 4.79
N GLY A 39 12.57 -0.93 5.87
CA GLY A 39 13.74 -1.09 6.73
C GLY A 39 13.69 -0.26 8.02
N THR A 40 14.78 -0.31 8.78
CA THR A 40 14.86 0.34 10.09
C THR A 40 15.13 1.83 9.95
N GLY A 41 14.10 2.64 10.18
CA GLY A 41 14.17 4.11 10.17
C GLY A 41 12.87 4.75 10.64
N GLU A 42 12.87 6.07 10.75
CA GLU A 42 11.63 6.82 10.88
C GLU A 42 10.88 6.75 9.54
N PRO A 43 9.59 6.36 9.52
CA PRO A 43 8.86 6.24 8.28
C PRO A 43 8.82 7.60 7.56
N PRO A 44 9.05 7.62 6.22
CA PRO A 44 9.03 8.85 5.43
C PRO A 44 7.67 9.54 5.48
N ARG A 45 7.51 10.70 4.86
CA ARG A 45 6.19 11.36 4.78
C ARG A 45 5.21 10.47 4.02
N THR A 46 3.91 10.57 4.32
CA THR A 46 2.89 9.66 3.78
C THR A 46 2.88 9.56 2.24
N GLY A 47 3.02 10.69 1.55
CA GLY A 47 3.11 10.68 0.09
C GLY A 47 4.36 9.98 -0.45
N GLU A 48 5.50 10.18 0.20
CA GLU A 48 6.78 9.55 -0.16
C GLU A 48 6.76 8.05 0.13
N ALA A 49 6.24 7.66 1.30
CA ALA A 49 6.02 6.25 1.67
C ALA A 49 5.15 5.54 0.62
N LEU A 50 4.04 6.16 0.21
CA LEU A 50 3.14 5.59 -0.79
C LEU A 50 3.82 5.41 -2.15
N MET A 51 4.64 6.37 -2.60
CA MET A 51 5.40 6.26 -3.85
C MET A 51 6.37 5.07 -3.82
N HIS A 52 7.16 4.93 -2.74
CA HIS A 52 8.07 3.79 -2.59
C HIS A 52 7.34 2.44 -2.58
N LEU A 53 6.20 2.37 -1.88
CA LEU A 53 5.39 1.15 -1.84
C LEU A 53 4.84 0.78 -3.23
N MET A 54 4.43 1.77 -4.04
CA MET A 54 3.97 1.54 -5.42
C MET A 54 5.08 0.99 -6.32
N GLU A 55 6.31 1.47 -6.17
CA GLU A 55 7.47 0.94 -6.90
C GLU A 55 7.75 -0.53 -6.53
N MET A 56 7.82 -0.82 -5.22
CA MET A 56 8.01 -2.20 -4.73
C MET A 56 6.88 -3.14 -5.18
N GLU A 57 5.65 -2.65 -5.23
CA GLU A 57 4.47 -3.40 -5.64
C GLU A 57 4.43 -3.68 -7.16
N ARG A 58 5.03 -2.80 -7.96
CA ARG A 58 5.27 -3.03 -9.38
C ARG A 58 6.32 -4.13 -9.58
N ASP A 59 7.43 -4.06 -8.85
CA ASP A 59 8.52 -5.04 -8.96
C ASP A 59 8.05 -6.45 -8.57
N ILE A 60 7.31 -6.56 -7.45
CA ILE A 60 6.77 -7.86 -7.02
C ILE A 60 5.72 -8.42 -7.97
N ASP A 61 5.00 -7.57 -8.74
CA ASP A 61 4.08 -8.05 -9.78
C ASP A 61 4.81 -8.65 -10.96
N ILE A 62 5.93 -8.05 -11.35
CA ILE A 62 6.76 -8.55 -12.44
C ILE A 62 7.24 -9.96 -12.07
N ILE A 63 7.77 -10.14 -10.87
CA ILE A 63 8.18 -11.43 -10.30
C ILE A 63 7.00 -12.42 -10.29
N ARG A 64 5.82 -11.99 -9.81
CA ARG A 64 4.60 -12.82 -9.81
C ARG A 64 4.20 -13.28 -11.22
N ARG A 65 4.19 -12.36 -12.20
CA ARG A 65 3.80 -12.66 -13.59
C ARG A 65 4.81 -13.56 -14.29
N ALA A 66 6.08 -13.47 -13.92
CA ALA A 66 7.14 -14.35 -14.41
C ALA A 66 7.03 -15.79 -13.85
N GLY A 67 6.20 -16.02 -12.82
CA GLY A 67 6.12 -17.32 -12.16
C GLY A 67 7.38 -17.66 -11.36
N ASP A 68 8.11 -16.62 -10.92
CA ASP A 68 9.39 -16.78 -10.26
C ASP A 68 9.26 -17.49 -8.89
N PRO A 69 10.10 -18.50 -8.57
CA PRO A 69 10.05 -19.21 -7.29
C PRO A 69 10.29 -18.33 -6.06
N GLY A 70 10.95 -17.18 -6.23
CA GLY A 70 11.17 -16.18 -5.18
C GLY A 70 9.94 -15.30 -4.91
N TYR A 71 8.85 -15.46 -5.66
CA TYR A 71 7.60 -14.76 -5.40
C TYR A 71 7.01 -15.13 -4.03
N SER A 72 6.76 -14.11 -3.20
CA SER A 72 6.04 -14.26 -1.94
C SER A 72 4.70 -13.54 -1.99
N ALA A 73 3.61 -14.31 -2.00
CA ALA A 73 2.26 -13.78 -1.88
C ALA A 73 2.04 -13.04 -0.56
N VAL A 74 2.65 -13.51 0.54
CA VAL A 74 2.58 -12.84 1.86
C VAL A 74 3.18 -11.43 1.76
N ARG A 75 4.39 -11.30 1.18
CA ARG A 75 5.03 -9.99 1.00
C ARG A 75 4.22 -9.07 0.09
N HIS A 76 3.58 -9.62 -0.94
CA HIS A 76 2.72 -8.85 -1.84
C HIS A 76 1.49 -8.32 -1.10
N VAL A 77 0.84 -9.14 -0.28
CA VAL A 77 -0.29 -8.70 0.55
C VAL A 77 0.17 -7.64 1.56
N ASP A 78 1.31 -7.81 2.24
CA ASP A 78 1.86 -6.80 3.16
C ASP A 78 2.06 -5.43 2.47
N LEU A 79 2.60 -5.42 1.24
CA LEU A 79 2.76 -4.21 0.44
C LEU A 79 1.41 -3.55 0.13
N LEU A 80 0.42 -4.33 -0.31
CA LEU A 80 -0.91 -3.83 -0.61
C LEU A 80 -1.63 -3.28 0.62
N ILE A 81 -1.48 -3.93 1.79
CA ILE A 81 -1.98 -3.43 3.08
C ILE A 81 -1.39 -2.05 3.37
N ALA A 82 -0.06 -1.92 3.28
CA ALA A 82 0.62 -0.66 3.55
C ALA A 82 0.24 0.44 2.57
N MET A 83 0.09 0.13 1.28
CA MET A 83 -0.39 1.08 0.27
C MET A 83 -1.81 1.57 0.59
N MET A 84 -2.70 0.65 0.96
CA MET A 84 -4.08 1.00 1.31
C MET A 84 -4.13 1.92 2.54
N GLY A 85 -3.36 1.57 3.57
CA GLY A 85 -3.24 2.36 4.79
C GLY A 85 -2.65 3.75 4.57
N GLU A 86 -1.52 3.86 3.87
CA GLU A 86 -0.89 5.15 3.58
C GLU A 86 -1.78 6.04 2.72
N ALA A 87 -2.46 5.48 1.72
CA ALA A 87 -3.38 6.25 0.90
C ALA A 87 -4.61 6.73 1.68
N ALA A 88 -5.13 5.94 2.64
CA ALA A 88 -6.19 6.37 3.54
C ALA A 88 -5.73 7.54 4.42
N LEU A 89 -4.53 7.47 4.99
CA LEU A 89 -3.91 8.55 5.77
C LEU A 89 -3.73 9.82 4.93
N LEU A 90 -3.25 9.69 3.70
CA LEU A 90 -3.04 10.82 2.79
C LEU A 90 -4.35 11.52 2.44
N ARG A 91 -5.44 10.76 2.27
CA ARG A 91 -6.79 11.33 2.04
C ARG A 91 -7.29 12.06 3.27
N ALA A 92 -7.14 11.48 4.45
CA ALA A 92 -7.54 12.08 5.72
C ALA A 92 -6.80 13.41 5.97
N SER A 93 -5.49 13.46 5.68
CA SER A 93 -4.71 14.69 5.81
C SER A 93 -5.14 15.78 4.82
N ARG A 94 -5.59 15.40 3.62
CA ARG A 94 -6.05 16.35 2.57
C ARG A 94 -7.45 16.89 2.86
N SER A 95 -8.31 16.11 3.51
CA SER A 95 -9.59 16.60 4.02
C SER A 95 -9.46 17.51 5.23
N MET A 96 -8.35 17.42 5.98
CA MET A 96 -8.07 18.23 7.16
C MET A 96 -7.33 19.53 6.83
N THR A 97 -7.67 20.16 5.70
CA THR A 97 -7.32 21.56 5.43
C THR A 97 -8.54 22.41 5.80
N PRO A 98 -8.67 22.93 7.04
CA PRO A 98 -9.66 23.94 7.33
C PRO A 98 -9.29 25.21 6.58
N THR A 99 -10.22 25.70 5.78
CA THR A 99 -10.26 27.07 5.26
C THR A 99 -9.94 28.04 6.40
N LEU A 100 -8.80 28.72 6.32
CA LEU A 100 -8.53 29.88 7.17
C LEU A 100 -9.21 31.08 6.53
N CYS A 101 -10.12 31.69 7.31
CA CYS A 101 -10.67 33.02 7.12
C CYS A 101 -9.58 34.10 7.15
#